data_AF-A0A060XZL6-F1
#
_entry.id   AF-A0A060XZL6-F1
#
_cell.length_a   1.000
_cell.length_b   1.000
_cell.length_c   1.000
_cell.angle_alpha   90.00
_cell.angle_beta   90.00
_cell.angle_gamma   90.00
#
_symmetry.space_group_name_H-M   'P 1'
#
loop_
_entity.id
_entity.type
_entity.pdbx_description
1 polymer ?
#
loop_
_entity_poly.entity_id
_entity_poly.type
_entity_poly.pdbx_seq_one_letter_code
_entity_poly.pdbx_strand_id
1 'polypeptide(L)'
;MTALITSGMFKQVSLYDYQGMCRSGHSHSSSARPLLSPFYGLAAVIKWFFSHMLMFLMEFNFCGLWHSDYIVDAHKAKKVDALQPCDTEYPGFVYDSSIRETNSLIKCGRCQKMFVVQAVPESNLVLMVVQADCDCSRQYSSITLEPKEVKYNASVKCNRMKSQKVRRRPNSCHAYHPKENAKDCGGASEISLSVAVFLTSLATSLAL
;
A
#
# COMPACT_ATOMS: atom_id res chain seq x y z
N MET A 1 -17.89 17.42 17.84
CA MET A 1 -18.09 15.95 17.77
C MET A 1 -17.75 15.24 19.07
N THR A 2 -16.56 15.41 19.66
CA THR A 2 -16.19 14.75 20.94
C THR A 2 -17.24 14.87 22.04
N ALA A 3 -17.74 16.09 22.29
CA ALA A 3 -18.78 16.33 23.29
C ALA A 3 -20.11 15.60 22.98
N LEU A 4 -20.46 15.41 21.71
CA LEU A 4 -21.67 14.69 21.28
C LEU A 4 -21.54 13.17 21.43
N ILE A 5 -20.31 12.67 21.41
CA ILE A 5 -20.02 11.26 21.72
C ILE A 5 -20.10 11.05 23.23
N THR A 6 -19.53 11.98 24.02
CA THR A 6 -19.61 11.94 25.48
C THR A 6 -21.05 12.07 26.00
N SER A 7 -21.91 12.85 25.33
CA SER A 7 -23.33 12.97 25.68
C SER A 7 -24.17 11.74 25.28
N GLY A 8 -23.59 10.78 24.55
CA GLY A 8 -24.27 9.57 24.10
C GLY A 8 -25.13 9.75 22.84
N MET A 9 -25.26 10.97 22.31
CA MET A 9 -26.07 11.24 21.11
C MET A 9 -25.50 10.57 19.85
N PHE A 10 -24.17 10.46 19.76
CA PHE A 10 -23.50 9.73 18.69
C PHE A 10 -22.62 8.61 19.26
N LYS A 11 -22.75 7.42 18.69
CA LYS A 11 -21.88 6.28 18.98
C LYS A 11 -20.82 6.14 17.89
N GLN A 12 -19.56 6.18 18.29
CA GLN A 12 -18.44 5.90 17.39
C GLN A 12 -18.29 4.38 17.19
N VAL A 13 -18.16 3.96 15.93
CA VAL A 13 -17.95 2.56 15.53
C VAL A 13 -16.78 2.53 14.55
N SER A 14 -15.82 1.61 14.72
CA SER A 14 -14.77 1.40 13.71
C SER A 14 -15.28 0.49 12.59
N LEU A 15 -15.13 0.96 11.36
CA LEU A 15 -15.44 0.21 10.15
C LEU A 15 -14.14 -0.27 9.52
N TYR A 16 -14.13 -1.54 9.10
CA TYR A 16 -12.98 -2.18 8.48
C TYR A 16 -13.31 -2.52 7.04
N ASP A 17 -12.46 -2.07 6.12
CA ASP A 17 -12.48 -2.45 4.71
C ASP A 17 -11.27 -3.35 4.41
N TYR A 18 -11.54 -4.61 4.11
CA TYR A 18 -10.55 -5.65 3.79
C TYR A 18 -10.14 -5.67 2.30
N GLN A 19 -10.70 -4.76 1.48
CA GLN A 19 -10.45 -4.67 0.04
C GLN A 19 -9.85 -3.30 -0.35
N GLY A 20 -9.30 -2.58 0.63
CA GLY A 20 -8.68 -1.27 0.42
C GLY A 20 -7.40 -1.36 -0.41
N MET A 21 -7.01 -0.22 -0.99
CA MET A 21 -5.73 -0.07 -1.71
C MET A 21 -4.88 0.99 -1.01
N CYS A 22 -3.71 0.59 -0.52
CA CYS A 22 -2.77 1.49 0.17
C CYS A 22 -1.55 1.73 -0.71
N ARG A 23 -0.94 2.90 -0.55
CA ARG A 23 0.36 3.18 -1.18
C ARG A 23 1.41 2.28 -0.54
N SER A 24 2.17 1.56 -1.36
CA SER A 24 3.28 0.76 -0.87
C SER A 24 4.37 1.67 -0.31
N GLY A 25 4.45 1.77 1.01
CA GLY A 25 5.52 2.48 1.71
C GLY A 25 6.84 1.71 1.73
N HIS A 26 6.88 0.52 1.14
CA HIS A 26 8.06 -0.35 1.11
C HIS A 26 8.47 -0.60 -0.33
N SER A 27 9.59 0.03 -0.72
CA SER A 27 10.37 -0.44 -1.86
C SER A 27 10.87 -1.84 -1.53
N HIS A 28 10.08 -2.86 -1.87
CA HIS A 28 10.63 -4.19 -2.04
C HIS A 28 11.67 -4.09 -3.15
N SER A 29 12.94 -3.93 -2.79
CA SER A 29 14.03 -4.20 -3.70
C SER A 29 13.94 -5.70 -3.98
N SER A 30 13.37 -6.05 -5.14
CA SER A 30 13.50 -7.40 -5.66
C SER A 30 14.98 -7.73 -5.65
N SER A 31 15.40 -8.56 -4.69
CA SER A 31 16.79 -9.04 -4.58
C SER A 31 17.11 -10.07 -5.67
N ALA A 32 16.10 -10.41 -6.48
CA ALA A 32 16.24 -11.07 -7.76
C ALA A 32 17.00 -10.14 -8.71
N ARG A 33 18.33 -10.24 -8.70
CA ARG A 33 19.15 -9.71 -9.78
C ARG A 33 18.73 -10.43 -11.05
N PRO A 34 18.30 -9.74 -12.13
CA PRO A 34 18.12 -10.41 -13.41
C PRO A 34 19.47 -11.02 -13.79
N LEU A 35 19.49 -12.30 -14.19
CA LEU A 35 20.70 -13.06 -14.55
C LEU A 35 21.61 -12.35 -15.58
N LEU A 36 21.10 -11.35 -16.30
CA LEU A 36 21.85 -10.51 -17.24
C LEU A 36 22.57 -9.30 -16.61
N SER A 37 22.56 -9.12 -15.28
CA SER A 37 23.26 -7.99 -14.63
C SER A 37 24.74 -7.83 -15.02
N PRO A 38 25.58 -8.89 -15.21
CA PRO A 38 26.96 -8.68 -15.64
C PRO A 38 27.07 -8.15 -17.08
N PHE A 39 26.17 -8.55 -17.98
CA PHE A 39 26.17 -8.07 -19.37
C PHE A 39 25.74 -6.61 -19.48
N TYR A 40 24.81 -6.14 -18.65
CA TYR A 40 24.47 -4.72 -18.58
C TYR A 40 25.63 -3.88 -18.05
N GLY A 41 26.42 -4.39 -17.10
CA GLY A 41 27.64 -3.74 -16.63
C GLY A 41 28.69 -3.63 -17.74
N LEU A 42 28.93 -4.73 -18.47
CA LEU A 42 29.84 -4.74 -19.62
C LEU A 42 29.38 -3.77 -20.72
N ALA A 43 28.09 -3.78 -21.07
CA ALA A 43 27.52 -2.86 -22.06
C ALA A 43 27.63 -1.39 -21.63
N ALA A 44 27.50 -1.10 -20.33
CA ALA A 44 27.69 0.25 -19.80
C ALA A 44 29.15 0.71 -19.91
N VAL A 45 30.11 -0.18 -19.62
CA VAL A 45 31.55 0.10 -19.80
C VAL A 45 31.90 0.31 -21.27
N ILE A 46 31.37 -0.54 -22.16
CA ILE A 46 31.54 -0.40 -23.61
C ILE A 46 30.96 0.94 -24.08
N LYS A 47 29.73 1.27 -23.67
CA LYS A 47 29.09 2.55 -24.00
C LYS A 47 29.89 3.75 -23.47
N TRP A 48 30.40 3.67 -22.24
CA TRP A 48 31.26 4.70 -21.65
C TRP A 48 32.55 4.90 -22.46
N PHE A 49 33.20 3.80 -22.84
CA PHE A 49 34.41 3.80 -23.64
C PHE A 49 34.18 4.42 -25.02
N PHE A 50 33.13 4.01 -25.73
CA PHE A 50 32.79 4.59 -27.03
C PHE A 50 32.37 6.06 -26.92
N SER A 51 31.71 6.47 -25.84
CA SER A 51 31.38 7.89 -25.60
C SER A 51 32.65 8.74 -25.40
N HIS A 52 33.63 8.24 -24.65
CA HIS A 52 34.89 8.94 -24.43
C HIS A 52 35.77 8.93 -25.67
N MET A 53 35.78 7.83 -26.43
CA MET A 53 36.46 7.77 -27.72
C MET A 53 35.82 8.72 -28.74
N LEU A 54 34.49 8.82 -28.79
CA LEU A 54 33.80 9.77 -29.67
C LEU A 54 34.12 11.22 -29.28
N MET A 55 34.10 11.56 -27.99
CA MET A 55 34.51 12.88 -27.49
C MET A 55 35.97 13.19 -27.82
N PHE A 56 36.87 12.24 -27.61
CA PHE A 56 38.29 12.37 -27.97
C PHE A 56 38.47 12.55 -29.48
N LEU A 57 37.75 11.79 -30.31
CA LEU A 57 37.77 11.95 -31.77
C LEU A 57 37.16 13.27 -32.23
N MET A 58 36.17 13.79 -31.52
CA MET A 58 35.57 15.12 -31.74
C MET A 58 36.54 16.24 -31.37
N GLU A 59 37.34 16.09 -30.30
CA GLU A 59 38.42 17.02 -29.95
C GLU A 59 39.58 17.00 -30.94
N PHE A 60 39.81 15.86 -31.63
CA PHE A 60 40.89 15.70 -32.62
C PHE A 60 40.47 15.96 -34.09
N ASN A 61 39.21 16.29 -34.39
CA ASN A 61 38.76 16.63 -35.74
C ASN A 61 38.52 18.14 -35.93
N PHE A 62 39.22 18.68 -36.93
CA PHE A 62 39.24 20.08 -37.33
C PHE A 62 37.84 20.65 -37.60
N CYS A 63 37.59 21.82 -37.02
CA CYS A 63 36.55 22.79 -37.35
C CYS A 63 35.11 22.41 -36.97
N GLY A 64 34.50 23.32 -36.20
CA GLY A 64 33.08 23.34 -35.92
C GLY A 64 32.28 23.41 -37.22
N LEU A 65 31.46 22.39 -37.42
CA LEU A 65 30.44 22.39 -38.45
C LEU A 65 29.22 21.68 -37.87
N TRP A 66 28.16 22.45 -37.68
CA TRP A 66 26.83 22.03 -37.21
C TRP A 66 26.60 21.82 -35.72
N HIS A 67 26.43 22.97 -35.08
CA HIS A 67 25.38 23.22 -34.09
C HIS A 67 24.07 22.45 -34.41
N SER A 68 23.59 21.65 -33.47
CA SER A 68 22.16 21.44 -33.27
C SER A 68 21.93 21.12 -31.80
N ASP A 69 21.56 22.16 -31.07
CA ASP A 69 20.80 22.03 -29.82
C ASP A 69 19.47 21.29 -30.09
N TYR A 70 18.75 20.99 -29.00
CA TYR A 70 17.48 20.27 -28.89
C TYR A 70 17.59 18.76 -28.64
N ILE A 71 18.05 18.40 -27.43
CA ILE A 71 17.52 17.23 -26.73
C ILE A 71 16.44 17.75 -25.78
N VAL A 72 15.19 17.46 -26.12
CA VAL A 72 14.07 17.67 -25.20
C VAL A 72 14.18 16.63 -24.10
N ASP A 73 14.37 17.11 -22.88
CA ASP A 73 14.38 16.27 -21.68
C ASP A 73 13.00 15.60 -21.56
N ALA A 74 12.97 14.27 -21.71
CA ALA A 74 11.74 13.51 -21.59
C ALA A 74 11.20 13.69 -20.17
N HIS A 75 10.04 14.35 -20.03
CA HIS A 75 9.34 14.49 -18.76
C HIS A 75 9.26 13.12 -18.08
N LYS A 76 9.98 12.98 -16.95
CA LYS A 76 9.91 11.81 -16.08
C LYS A 76 8.44 11.55 -15.78
N ALA A 77 7.90 10.48 -16.39
CA ALA A 77 6.58 9.98 -16.05
C ALA A 77 6.54 9.83 -14.53
N LYS A 78 5.64 10.58 -13.90
CA LYS A 78 5.42 10.57 -12.45
C LYS A 78 5.15 9.12 -12.09
N LYS A 79 6.11 8.48 -11.41
CA LYS A 79 6.00 7.08 -10.98
C LYS A 79 4.71 6.97 -10.19
N VAL A 80 3.68 6.37 -10.79
CA VAL A 80 2.43 6.11 -10.09
C VAL A 80 2.81 5.21 -8.92
N ASP A 81 2.62 5.72 -7.70
CA ASP A 81 2.95 4.96 -6.50
C ASP A 81 2.20 3.62 -6.57
N ALA A 82 2.96 2.52 -6.50
CA ALA A 82 2.39 1.20 -6.59
C ALA A 82 1.37 1.02 -5.45
N LEU A 83 0.10 0.85 -5.81
CA LEU A 83 -0.96 0.55 -4.87
C LEU A 83 -0.98 -0.97 -4.62
N GLN A 84 -1.12 -1.34 -3.36
CA GLN A 84 -1.21 -2.74 -2.93
C GLN A 84 -2.52 -2.96 -2.14
N PRO A 85 -3.16 -4.13 -2.24
CA PRO A 85 -4.26 -4.51 -1.37
C PRO A 85 -3.85 -4.44 0.11
N CYS A 86 -4.65 -3.76 0.92
CA CYS A 86 -4.43 -3.57 2.34
C CYS A 86 -5.77 -3.51 3.09
N ASP A 87 -5.71 -3.75 4.39
CA ASP A 87 -6.85 -3.56 5.27
C ASP A 87 -6.84 -2.11 5.77
N THR A 88 -7.98 -1.43 5.65
CA THR A 88 -8.14 -0.05 6.14
C THR A 88 -9.22 0.04 7.20
N GLU A 89 -9.01 0.96 8.14
CA GLU A 89 -9.97 1.29 9.21
C GLU A 89 -10.33 2.76 9.13
N TYR A 90 -11.63 3.05 9.24
CA TYR A 90 -12.13 4.42 9.33
C TYR A 90 -13.23 4.51 10.40
N PRO A 91 -13.34 5.65 11.10
CA PRO A 91 -14.38 5.86 12.09
C PRO A 91 -15.73 6.14 11.42
N GLY A 92 -16.75 5.36 11.78
CA GLY A 92 -18.15 5.64 11.51
C GLY A 92 -18.86 6.19 12.76
N PHE A 93 -19.94 6.94 12.55
CA PHE A 93 -20.77 7.49 13.63
C PHE A 93 -22.22 7.09 13.41
N VAL A 94 -22.83 6.53 14.44
CA VAL A 94 -24.25 6.15 14.44
C VAL A 94 -25.00 7.09 15.38
N TYR A 95 -26.06 7.71 14.90
CA TYR A 95 -26.95 8.56 15.69
C TYR A 95 -27.88 7.70 16.54
N ASP A 96 -28.01 8.03 17.83
CA ASP A 96 -28.99 7.41 18.73
C ASP A 96 -30.28 8.24 18.76
N SER A 97 -31.36 7.69 18.19
CA SER A 97 -32.65 8.37 18.08
C SER A 97 -33.41 8.51 19.40
N SER A 98 -32.97 7.87 20.48
CA SER A 98 -33.60 8.02 21.80
C SER A 98 -33.39 9.43 22.37
N ILE A 99 -32.32 10.11 21.97
CA ILE A 99 -31.96 11.43 22.46
C ILE A 99 -32.34 12.47 21.39
N ARG A 100 -33.49 13.12 21.59
CA ARG A 100 -34.01 14.14 20.66
C ARG A 100 -33.33 15.50 20.80
N GLU A 101 -32.96 15.85 22.03
CA GLU A 101 -32.39 17.16 22.35
C GLU A 101 -31.22 16.98 23.31
N THR A 102 -30.10 17.65 23.02
CA THR A 102 -28.99 17.77 23.96
C THR A 102 -28.49 19.20 24.00
N ASN A 103 -28.25 19.70 25.20
CA ASN A 103 -27.59 20.96 25.43
C ASN A 103 -26.47 20.73 26.44
N SER A 104 -25.28 21.23 26.13
CA SER A 104 -24.22 21.23 27.12
C SER A 104 -23.18 22.30 26.83
N LEU A 105 -22.25 22.43 27.77
CA LEU A 105 -21.19 23.41 27.75
C LEU A 105 -19.85 22.72 27.53
N ILE A 106 -19.11 23.13 26.51
CA ILE A 106 -17.77 22.65 26.23
C ILE A 106 -16.78 23.63 26.87
N LYS A 107 -15.98 23.15 27.83
CA LYS A 107 -14.86 23.91 28.38
C LYS A 107 -13.68 23.83 27.42
N CYS A 108 -13.18 24.99 27.00
CA CYS A 108 -12.07 25.16 26.05
C CYS A 108 -10.92 25.92 26.73
N GLY A 109 -10.38 25.34 27.81
CA GLY A 109 -9.36 25.96 28.65
C GLY A 109 -9.90 27.14 29.45
N ARG A 110 -9.69 28.38 28.95
CA ARG A 110 -10.06 29.63 29.65
C ARG A 110 -11.45 30.17 29.29
N CYS A 111 -12.10 29.58 28.29
CA CYS A 111 -13.44 29.95 27.86
C CYS A 111 -14.36 28.72 27.89
N GLN A 112 -15.66 28.97 27.77
CA GLN A 112 -16.66 27.94 27.63
C GLN A 112 -17.54 28.25 26.43
N LYS A 113 -18.00 27.21 25.74
CA LYS A 113 -18.80 27.31 24.53
C LYS A 113 -20.06 26.50 24.73
N MET A 114 -21.24 27.13 24.69
CA MET A 114 -22.49 26.38 24.72
C MET A 114 -22.82 25.84 23.34
N PHE A 115 -23.46 24.67 23.33
CA PHE A 115 -24.11 24.15 22.14
C PHE A 115 -25.46 23.56 22.48
N VAL A 116 -26.37 23.65 21.51
CA VAL A 116 -27.69 23.03 21.56
C VAL A 116 -27.85 22.21 20.29
N VAL A 117 -28.32 21.00 20.44
CA VAL A 117 -28.58 20.07 19.34
C VAL A 117 -30.01 19.58 19.43
N GLN A 118 -30.74 19.67 18.32
CA GLN A 118 -32.13 19.24 18.21
C GLN A 118 -32.32 18.39 16.95
N ALA A 119 -32.95 17.23 17.10
CA ALA A 119 -33.31 16.37 15.98
C ALA A 119 -34.45 17.00 15.16
N VAL A 120 -34.32 16.98 13.83
CA VAL A 120 -35.38 17.45 12.93
C VAL A 120 -36.42 16.33 12.78
N PRO A 121 -37.72 16.61 13.04
CA PRO A 121 -38.75 15.59 12.99
C PRO A 121 -38.81 14.92 11.61
N GLU A 122 -39.13 13.62 11.60
CA GLU A 122 -39.32 12.82 10.38
C GLU A 122 -38.09 12.77 9.45
N SER A 123 -36.87 12.97 9.99
CA SER A 123 -35.64 12.91 9.21
C SER A 123 -34.46 12.33 10.01
N ASN A 124 -33.37 12.04 9.31
CA ASN A 124 -32.07 11.72 9.90
C ASN A 124 -31.21 12.96 10.19
N LEU A 125 -31.77 14.17 10.02
CA LEU A 125 -31.06 15.43 10.17
C LEU A 125 -31.12 15.92 11.61
N VAL A 126 -30.07 16.63 11.99
CA VAL A 126 -29.91 17.19 13.32
C VAL A 126 -29.42 18.63 13.18
N LEU A 127 -30.11 19.55 13.83
CA LEU A 127 -29.75 20.96 13.88
C LEU A 127 -28.84 21.22 15.08
N MET A 128 -27.65 21.75 14.84
CA MET A 128 -26.69 22.11 15.88
C MET A 128 -26.44 23.63 15.87
N VAL A 129 -26.65 24.26 17.02
CA VAL A 129 -26.39 25.69 17.24
C VAL A 129 -25.24 25.80 18.23
N VAL A 130 -24.22 26.58 17.87
CA VAL A 130 -23.04 26.83 18.70
C VAL A 130 -22.82 28.33 18.85
N GLN A 131 -22.41 28.78 20.04
CA GLN A 131 -21.91 30.14 20.20
C GLN A 131 -20.61 30.35 19.40
N ALA A 132 -20.35 31.56 18.90
CA ALA A 132 -19.14 31.86 18.12
C ALA A 132 -18.00 32.46 18.96
N ASP A 133 -18.22 32.63 20.27
CA ASP A 133 -17.38 33.49 21.13
C ASP A 133 -16.02 32.90 21.50
N CYS A 134 -15.79 31.61 21.23
CA CYS A 134 -14.52 30.96 21.50
C CYS A 134 -14.10 29.91 20.46
N ASP A 135 -12.80 29.90 20.16
CA ASP A 135 -12.14 28.90 19.32
C ASP A 135 -11.57 27.75 20.18
N CYS A 136 -12.11 26.55 19.97
CA CYS A 136 -11.77 25.34 20.69
C CYS A 136 -10.87 24.38 19.89
N SER A 137 -10.43 24.79 18.70
CA SER A 137 -9.72 23.92 17.73
C SER A 137 -8.37 23.40 18.25
N ARG A 138 -7.75 24.12 19.20
CA ARG A 138 -6.48 23.69 19.82
C ARG A 138 -6.63 22.55 20.82
N GLN A 139 -7.78 22.47 21.51
CA GLN A 139 -7.99 21.46 22.56
C GLN A 139 -8.63 20.18 22.00
N TYR A 140 -9.50 20.33 21.00
CA TYR A 140 -10.16 19.19 20.35
C TYR A 140 -9.70 19.14 18.90
N SER A 141 -8.94 18.10 18.55
CA SER A 141 -8.53 17.86 17.17
C SER A 141 -9.73 17.54 16.29
N SER A 142 -9.63 17.88 15.00
CA SER A 142 -10.62 17.46 14.01
C SER A 142 -10.62 15.93 13.91
N ILE A 143 -11.82 15.37 13.81
CA ILE A 143 -11.99 13.94 13.56
C ILE A 143 -11.97 13.75 12.04
N THR A 144 -10.91 13.15 11.53
CA THR A 144 -10.78 12.84 10.10
C THR A 144 -11.46 11.51 9.77
N LEU A 145 -12.24 11.50 8.68
CA LEU A 145 -12.91 10.31 8.13
C LEU A 145 -12.06 9.56 7.11
N GLU A 146 -10.78 9.91 6.98
CA GLU A 146 -9.87 9.30 6.03
C GLU A 146 -9.50 7.87 6.45
N PRO A 147 -9.49 6.91 5.51
CA PRO A 147 -9.11 5.54 5.79
C PRO A 147 -7.64 5.47 6.19
N LYS A 148 -7.36 4.75 7.28
CA LYS A 148 -6.01 4.48 7.77
C LYS A 148 -5.68 3.02 7.59
N GLU A 149 -4.47 2.73 7.11
CA GLU A 149 -3.97 1.37 6.99
C GLU A 149 -3.86 0.70 8.37
N VAL A 150 -4.44 -0.49 8.51
CA VAL A 150 -4.38 -1.28 9.74
C VAL A 150 -3.15 -2.17 9.72
N LYS A 151 -2.21 -1.89 10.64
CA LYS A 151 -1.04 -2.74 10.85
C LYS A 151 -1.33 -3.75 11.95
N TYR A 152 -1.51 -5.01 11.58
CA TYR A 152 -1.79 -6.08 12.55
C TYR A 152 -0.54 -6.52 13.29
N ASN A 153 -0.57 -6.37 14.61
CA ASN A 153 0.38 -7.04 15.49
C ASN A 153 0.09 -8.55 15.53
N ALA A 154 1.13 -9.36 15.73
CA ALA A 154 1.01 -10.83 15.76
C ALA A 154 -0.02 -11.33 16.80
N SER A 155 -0.14 -10.64 17.94
CA SER A 155 -1.12 -10.93 18.99
C SER A 155 -2.57 -10.71 18.54
N VAL A 156 -2.85 -9.63 17.81
CA VAL A 156 -4.20 -9.29 17.31
C VAL A 156 -4.66 -10.33 16.30
N LYS A 157 -3.76 -10.77 15.42
CA LYS A 157 -4.05 -11.85 14.46
C LYS A 157 -4.43 -13.15 15.17
N CYS A 158 -3.72 -13.51 16.24
CA CYS A 158 -4.02 -14.69 17.05
C CYS A 158 -5.40 -14.59 17.73
N ASN A 159 -5.70 -13.45 18.37
CA ASN A 159 -6.99 -13.21 19.02
C ASN A 159 -8.15 -13.31 18.01
N ARG A 160 -7.97 -12.81 16.79
CA ARG A 160 -8.95 -12.94 15.70
C ARG A 160 -9.15 -14.39 15.23
N MET A 161 -8.09 -15.20 15.22
CA MET A 161 -8.21 -16.63 14.91
C MET A 161 -9.02 -17.37 15.99
N LYS A 162 -8.87 -16.97 17.26
CA LYS A 162 -9.64 -17.54 18.37
C LYS A 162 -11.12 -17.17 18.31
N SER A 163 -11.46 -15.98 17.83
CA SER A 163 -12.84 -15.48 17.70
C SER A 163 -13.46 -15.72 16.32
N GLN A 164 -13.00 -16.73 15.58
CA GLN A 164 -13.58 -17.04 14.27
C GLN A 164 -15.08 -17.38 14.38
N LYS A 165 -15.84 -16.87 13.41
CA LYS A 165 -17.26 -17.22 13.26
C LYS A 165 -17.39 -18.73 13.05
N VAL A 166 -18.42 -19.33 13.62
CA VAL A 166 -18.72 -20.76 13.44
C VAL A 166 -18.89 -21.04 11.95
N ARG A 167 -18.07 -21.96 11.42
CA ARG A 167 -18.17 -22.45 10.05
C ARG A 167 -18.69 -23.87 10.07
N ARG A 168 -19.74 -24.15 9.29
CA ARG A 168 -20.21 -25.51 9.07
C ARG A 168 -19.27 -26.21 8.09
N ARG A 169 -18.75 -27.38 8.47
CA ARG A 169 -17.99 -28.22 7.55
C ARG A 169 -18.93 -28.97 6.61
N PRO A 170 -18.47 -29.34 5.40
CA PRO A 170 -19.19 -30.28 4.55
C PRO A 170 -19.51 -31.58 5.31
N ASN A 171 -20.65 -32.21 4.99
CA ASN A 171 -21.10 -33.43 5.69
C ASN A 171 -20.22 -34.64 5.39
N SER A 172 -19.63 -34.74 4.20
CA SER A 172 -18.69 -35.78 3.82
C SER A 172 -17.40 -35.19 3.24
N CYS A 173 -16.29 -35.90 3.44
CA CYS A 173 -15.00 -35.61 2.84
C CYS A 173 -14.53 -36.90 2.16
N HIS A 174 -14.44 -36.91 0.84
CA HIS A 174 -13.98 -38.05 0.05
C HIS A 174 -12.53 -37.80 -0.37
N ALA A 175 -11.60 -38.03 0.55
CA ALA A 175 -10.17 -37.79 0.34
C ALA A 175 -9.46 -38.89 -0.48
N TYR A 176 -10.12 -40.03 -0.70
CA TYR A 176 -9.55 -41.17 -1.38
C TYR A 176 -10.58 -41.80 -2.31
N HIS A 177 -10.15 -42.11 -3.53
CA HIS A 177 -10.94 -42.89 -4.47
C HIS A 177 -10.19 -44.18 -4.86
N PRO A 178 -10.82 -45.37 -4.86
CA PRO A 178 -10.13 -46.64 -5.10
C PRO A 178 -9.56 -46.79 -6.53
N LYS A 179 -10.07 -46.01 -7.49
CA LYS A 179 -9.49 -45.93 -8.85
C LYS A 179 -8.40 -44.86 -8.99
N GLU A 180 -8.07 -44.15 -7.92
CA GLU A 180 -7.01 -43.14 -7.92
C GLU A 180 -5.64 -43.82 -7.84
N ASN A 181 -4.80 -43.62 -8.86
CA ASN A 181 -3.45 -44.17 -8.90
C ASN A 181 -2.47 -43.19 -8.24
N ALA A 182 -2.22 -43.35 -6.94
CA ALA A 182 -1.25 -42.54 -6.21
C ALA A 182 0.22 -42.81 -6.58
N LYS A 183 0.49 -43.76 -7.49
CA LYS A 183 1.85 -44.14 -7.92
C LYS A 183 2.36 -43.33 -9.10
N ASP A 184 1.48 -42.61 -9.82
CA ASP A 184 1.90 -41.66 -10.85
C ASP A 184 2.38 -40.38 -10.17
N CYS A 185 3.53 -40.45 -9.51
CA CYS A 185 4.28 -39.24 -9.17
C CYS A 185 4.91 -38.70 -10.46
N GLY A 186 4.76 -37.40 -10.70
CA GLY A 186 5.25 -36.75 -11.91
C GLY A 186 6.72 -37.09 -12.16
N GLY A 187 6.99 -37.91 -13.17
CA GLY A 187 8.34 -38.18 -13.65
C GLY A 187 8.90 -36.92 -14.29
N ALA A 188 9.43 -36.02 -13.47
CA ALA A 188 10.22 -34.92 -13.98
C ALA A 188 11.54 -35.48 -14.53
N SER A 189 11.94 -35.02 -15.70
CA SER A 189 13.31 -35.17 -16.16
C SER A 189 14.23 -34.48 -15.15
N GLU A 190 15.12 -35.23 -14.50
CA GLU A 190 16.20 -34.64 -13.71
C GLU A 190 17.01 -33.69 -14.62
N ILE A 191 17.23 -32.46 -14.14
CA ILE A 191 18.06 -31.49 -14.86
C ILE A 191 19.51 -31.94 -14.67
N SER A 192 20.00 -32.82 -15.55
CA SER A 192 21.40 -33.21 -15.55
C SER A 192 22.22 -32.10 -16.20
N LEU A 193 23.30 -31.67 -15.53
CA LEU A 193 24.27 -30.74 -16.10
C LEU A 193 24.90 -31.37 -17.34
N SER A 194 24.69 -30.76 -18.50
CA SER A 194 25.35 -31.19 -19.74
C SER A 194 26.85 -31.00 -19.60
N VAL A 195 27.56 -32.10 -19.38
CA VAL A 195 29.03 -32.15 -19.26
C VAL A 195 29.70 -31.52 -20.49
N ALA A 196 29.09 -31.68 -21.67
CA ALA A 196 29.56 -31.07 -22.90
C ALA A 196 29.56 -29.53 -22.81
N VAL A 197 28.47 -28.91 -22.32
CA VAL A 197 28.38 -27.45 -22.19
C VAL A 197 29.40 -26.94 -21.17
N PHE A 198 29.57 -27.64 -20.05
CA PHE A 198 30.58 -27.29 -19.05
C PHE A 198 32.00 -27.34 -19.62
N LEU A 199 32.37 -28.42 -20.32
CA LEU A 199 33.68 -28.57 -20.94
C LEU A 199 33.93 -27.55 -22.05
N THR A 200 32.92 -27.23 -22.87
CA THR A 200 33.05 -26.18 -23.89
C THR A 200 33.27 -24.81 -23.28
N SER A 201 32.57 -24.48 -22.18
CA SER A 201 32.74 -23.21 -21.48
C SER A 201 34.14 -23.10 -20.85
N LEU A 202 34.65 -24.20 -20.29
CA LEU A 202 35.99 -24.26 -19.72
C LEU A 202 37.06 -24.08 -20.81
N ALA A 203 36.92 -24.77 -21.94
CA ALA A 203 37.83 -24.64 -23.07
C ALA A 203 37.83 -23.22 -23.65
N THR A 204 36.68 -22.56 -23.77
CA THR A 204 36.61 -21.16 -24.21
C THR A 204 37.22 -20.18 -23.19
N SER A 205 37.19 -20.49 -21.89
CA SER A 205 37.80 -19.65 -20.86
C SER A 205 39.32 -19.77 -20.76
N LEU A 206 39.89 -20.88 -21.24
CA LEU A 206 41.34 -21.12 -21.29
C LEU A 206 41.98 -20.61 -22.59
N ALA A 207 41.15 -20.32 -23.61
CA ALA A 207 41.59 -19.86 -24.92
C ALA A 207 41.46 -18.34 -25.13
N LEU A 208 40.91 -17.60 -24.14
CA LEU A 208 40.93 -16.14 -24.05
C LEU A 208 42.00 -15.70 -23.05
#